data_AF-A0A7L5DPW5-F1
#
_entry.id   AF-A0A7L5DPW5-F1
#
_cell.length_a   1.000
_cell.length_b   1.000
_cell.length_c   1.000
_cell.angle_alpha   90.00
_cell.angle_beta   90.00
_cell.angle_gamma   90.00
#
_symmetry.space_group_name_H-M   'P 1'
#
loop_
_entity.id
_entity.type
_entity.pdbx_description
1 polymer ?
#
loop_
_entity_poly.entity_id
_entity_poly.type
_entity_poly.pdbx_seq_one_letter_code
_entity_poly.pdbx_strand_id
1 'polypeptide(L)' 'MEKDKPTKKDIPSLLLEGVKLGHRRLVEQAKREDDTLVIMRDGKIEHVRAREL' A
#
# COMPACT_ATOMS: atom_id res chain seq x y z
N MET A 1 -14.79 0.86 29.06
CA MET A 1 -13.40 0.99 28.54
C MET A 1 -13.46 1.90 27.33
N GLU A 2 -13.31 3.21 27.56
CA GLU A 2 -13.24 4.20 26.48
C GLU A 2 -11.81 4.13 25.92
N LYS A 3 -11.66 3.57 24.72
CA LYS A 3 -10.34 3.36 24.11
C LYS A 3 -9.76 4.69 23.63
N ASP A 4 -8.54 4.94 24.07
CA ASP A 4 -7.57 5.94 23.63
C ASP A 4 -7.89 6.61 22.29
N LYS A 5 -8.28 7.89 22.34
CA LYS A 5 -8.21 8.75 21.16
C LYS A 5 -6.73 8.95 20.82
N PRO A 6 -6.30 8.72 19.58
CA PRO A 6 -4.91 8.93 19.20
C PRO A 6 -4.51 10.38 19.48
N THR A 7 -3.38 10.57 20.15
CA THR A 7 -2.84 11.89 20.43
C THR A 7 -2.29 12.48 19.13
N LYS A 8 -2.14 13.81 19.03
CA LYS A 8 -1.63 14.47 17.80
C LYS A 8 -0.30 13.90 17.29
N LYS A 9 0.50 13.26 18.15
CA LYS A 9 1.77 12.61 17.79
C LYS A 9 1.61 11.27 17.07
N ASP A 10 0.42 10.66 17.11
CA ASP A 10 0.13 9.34 16.55
C ASP A 10 -0.46 9.41 15.13
N ILE A 11 -0.94 10.59 14.72
CA ILE A 11 -1.54 10.82 13.40
C ILE A 11 -0.60 10.46 12.26
N PRO A 12 0.70 10.85 12.26
CA PRO A 12 1.62 10.45 11.19
C PRO A 12 1.79 8.93 11.09
N SER A 13 1.78 8.21 12.21
CA SER A 13 1.90 6.75 12.22
C SER A 13 0.66 6.08 11.63
N LEU A 14 -0.53 6.52 12.06
CA LEU A 14 -1.80 6.00 11.55
C LEU A 14 -1.97 6.25 10.05
N LEU A 15 -1.52 7.42 9.56
CA LEU A 15 -1.52 7.72 8.12
C LEU A 15 -0.58 6.77 7.37
N LEU A 16 0.63 6.55 7.87
CA LEU A 16 1.59 5.63 7.25
C LEU A 16 1.04 4.19 7.23
N GLU A 17 0.43 3.73 8.31
CA GLU A 17 -0.24 2.43 8.38
C GLU A 17 -1.39 2.32 7.38
N GLY A 18 -2.20 3.37 7.26
CA GLY A 18 -3.27 3.44 6.27
C GLY A 18 -2.75 3.35 4.84
N VAL A 19 -1.67 4.07 4.51
CA VAL A 19 -1.02 4.02 3.19
C VAL A 19 -0.46 2.62 2.92
N LYS A 20 0.22 2.00 3.89
CA LYS A 20 0.74 0.62 3.76
C LYS A 20 -0.39 -0.38 3.51
N LEU A 21 -1.51 -0.24 4.24
CA LEU A 21 -2.68 -1.09 4.06
C LEU A 21 -3.30 -0.91 2.67
N GLY A 22 -3.45 0.33 2.21
CA GLY A 22 -3.95 0.64 0.87
C GLY A 22 -3.09 0.04 -0.23
N HIS A 23 -1.77 0.27 -0.15
CA HIS A 23 -0.80 -0.32 -1.08
C HIS A 23 -0.90 -1.85 -1.13
N ARG A 24 -0.94 -2.52 0.03
CA ARG A 24 -1.08 -3.97 0.11
C ARG A 24 -2.34 -4.46 -0.59
N ARG A 25 -3.48 -3.81 -0.34
CA ARG A 25 -4.77 -4.18 -0.96
C ARG A 25 -4.77 -4.01 -2.47
N LEU A 26 -4.15 -2.93 -2.97
CA LEU A 26 -4.01 -2.70 -4.42
C LEU A 26 -3.20 -3.83 -5.08
N VAL A 27 -2.07 -4.23 -4.48
CA VAL A 27 -1.26 -5.33 -5.01
C VAL A 27 -2.02 -6.66 -4.95
N GLU A 28 -2.69 -6.95 -3.84
CA GLU A 28 -3.50 -8.17 -3.70
C GLU A 28 -4.65 -8.23 -4.71
N GLN A 29 -5.31 -7.10 -4.97
CA GLN A 29 -6.37 -7.00 -5.97
C GLN A 29 -5.83 -7.22 -7.39
N ALA A 30 -4.76 -6.51 -7.77
CA ALA A 30 -4.13 -6.67 -9.08
C ALA A 30 -3.66 -8.10 -9.32
N LYS A 31 -3.16 -8.80 -8.28
CA LYS A 31 -2.81 -10.23 -8.35
C LYS A 31 -4.00 -11.12 -8.66
N ARG A 32 -5.16 -10.86 -8.03
CA ARG A 32 -6.40 -11.63 -8.26
C ARG A 32 -6.95 -11.43 -9.66
N GLU A 33 -6.83 -10.22 -10.19
CA GLU A 33 -7.33 -9.83 -11.51
C GLU A 33 -6.31 -10.13 -12.64
N ASP A 34 -5.12 -10.62 -12.30
CA ASP A 34 -4.00 -10.83 -13.23
C ASP A 34 -3.66 -9.57 -14.05
N ASP A 35 -3.72 -8.43 -13.37
CA ASP A 35 -3.51 -7.11 -13.97
C ASP A 35 -2.03 -6.73 -14.01
N THR A 36 -1.72 -5.58 -14.62
CA THR A 36 -0.38 -5.02 -14.75
C THR A 36 -0.22 -3.80 -13.85
N LEU A 37 0.81 -3.81 -13.01
CA LEU A 37 1.17 -2.68 -12.16
C LEU A 37 2.32 -1.90 -12.79
N VAL A 38 2.24 -0.56 -12.70
CA VAL A 38 3.32 0.34 -13.10
C VAL A 38 4.09 0.73 -11.85
N ILE A 39 5.37 0.35 -11.80
CA ILE A 39 6.24 0.60 -10.64
C ILE A 39 7.50 1.36 -11.06
N MET A 40 8.14 2.01 -10.10
CA MET A 40 9.48 2.54 -10.28
C MET A 40 10.49 1.59 -9.63
N ARG A 41 11.45 1.09 -10.42
CA ARG A 41 12.54 0.23 -9.97
C ARG A 41 13.85 0.77 -10.53
N ASP A 42 14.85 0.97 -9.66
CA ASP A 42 16.16 1.52 -10.04
C ASP A 42 16.08 2.82 -10.87
N GLY A 43 15.13 3.69 -10.53
CA GLY A 43 14.89 4.96 -11.23
C GLY A 43 14.21 4.84 -12.60
N LYS A 44 13.81 3.63 -13.01
CA LYS A 44 13.09 3.36 -14.26
C LYS A 44 11.64 2.99 -13.98
N ILE A 45 10.75 3.38 -14.89
CA ILE A 45 9.34 2.97 -14.86
C ILE A 45 9.24 1.62 -15.56
N GLU A 46 8.70 0.62 -14.86
CA GLU A 46 8.50 -0.74 -15.35
C GLU A 46 7.02 -1.13 -15.24
N HIS A 47 6.53 -1.87 -16.24
CA HIS A 47 5.21 -2.50 -16.22
C HIS A 47 5.41 -3.96 -15.82
N VAL A 48 4.86 -4.38 -14.68
CA VAL A 48 5.06 -5.72 -14.13
C VAL A 48 3.71 -6.40 -13.97
N ARG A 49 3.60 -7.66 -14.41
CA ARG A 49 2.40 -8.46 -14.14
C ARG A 49 2.27 -8.66 -12.64
N ALA A 50 1.10 -8.41 -12.07
CA ALA A 50 0.93 -8.41 -10.63
C ALA A 50 1.31 -9.75 -9.97
N ARG A 51 1.12 -10.87 -10.68
CA ARG A 51 1.53 -12.22 -10.24
C ARG A 51 3.06 -12.42 -10.10
N GLU A 52 3.87 -11.56 -10.70
CA GLU A 52 5.34 -11.62 -10.72
C GLU A 52 5.98 -10.69 -9.65
N LEU A 53 5.16 -9.87 -9.00
CA LEU A 53 5.54 -9.08 -7.81
C LEU A 53 5.46 -9.92 -6.54
#